data_AF-A0A7V5FMK7-F1
#
_entry.id   AF-A0A7V5FMK7-F1
#
_cell.length_a   1.000
_cell.length_b   1.000
_cell.length_c   1.000
_cell.angle_alpha   90.00
_cell.angle_beta   90.00
_cell.angle_gamma   90.00
#
_symmetry.space_group_name_H-M   'P 1'
#
loop_
_entity.id
_entity.type
_entity.pdbx_description
1 polymer ?
#
loop_
_entity_poly.entity_id
_entity_poly.type
_entity_poly.pdbx_seq_one_letter_code
_entity_poly.pdbx_strand_id
1 'polypeptide(L)' 'LEREERKIYTGAIGFITPERDLYFNVPIRTLLLEDGQGEMGVGGGIIWDSTPEGEWEEGMLKAKFLSGLSNA' A
#
# COMPACT_ATOMS: atom_id res chain seq x y z
N LEU A 1 13.30 7.43 -2.07
CA LEU A 1 12.87 7.22 -3.47
C LEU A 1 13.06 5.74 -3.81
N GLU A 2 12.06 5.14 -4.45
CA GLU A 2 11.95 3.70 -4.68
C GLU A 2 12.81 3.24 -5.87
N ARG A 3 13.25 1.97 -5.85
CA ARG A 3 14.15 1.39 -6.86
C ARG A 3 13.47 0.42 -7.82
N GLU A 4 12.24 0.05 -7.53
CA GLU A 4 11.44 -0.93 -8.27
C GLU A 4 10.10 -0.32 -8.66
N GLU A 5 9.42 -0.91 -9.63
CA GLU A 5 8.07 -0.50 -10.00
C GLU A 5 7.07 -0.85 -8.89
N ARG A 6 6.05 -0.01 -8.69
CA ARG A 6 5.05 -0.21 -7.64
C ARG A 6 4.03 -1.32 -7.94
N LYS A 7 4.05 -1.89 -9.15
CA LYS A 7 3.04 -2.84 -9.63
C LYS A 7 1.63 -2.28 -9.40
N ILE A 8 0.78 -3.00 -8.66
CA ILE A 8 -0.58 -2.53 -8.34
C ILE A 8 -0.58 -1.39 -7.31
N TYR A 9 0.44 -1.26 -6.45
CA TYR A 9 0.42 -0.33 -5.31
C TYR A 9 0.26 1.12 -5.78
N THR A 10 -0.68 1.84 -5.16
CA THR A 10 -1.08 3.21 -5.55
C THR A 10 -1.66 3.37 -6.96
N GLY A 11 -2.02 2.27 -7.63
CA GLY A 11 -2.76 2.26 -8.89
C GLY A 11 -4.28 2.44 -8.72
N ALA A 12 -5.07 1.70 -9.50
CA ALA A 12 -6.53 1.69 -9.40
C ALA A 12 -7.10 0.28 -9.58
N ILE A 13 -7.99 -0.14 -8.69
CA ILE A 13 -8.74 -1.40 -8.78
C ILE A 13 -10.22 -1.07 -8.75
N GLY A 14 -10.98 -1.58 -9.71
CA GLY A 14 -12.37 -1.21 -9.88
C GLY A 14 -13.03 -1.83 -11.10
N PHE A 15 -14.22 -1.34 -11.43
CA PHE A 15 -14.99 -1.78 -12.57
C PHE A 15 -15.80 -0.64 -13.19
N ILE A 16 -16.24 -0.88 -14.42
CA ILE A 16 -17.11 0.01 -15.19
C ILE A 16 -18.40 -0.74 -15.48
N THR A 17 -19.55 -0.12 -15.23
CA THR A 17 -20.86 -0.71 -15.54
C THR A 17 -21.21 -0.53 -17.02
N PRO A 18 -22.14 -1.33 -17.59
CA PRO A 18 -22.67 -1.09 -18.93
C PRO A 18 -23.29 0.31 -19.10
N GLU A 19 -23.83 0.88 -18.02
CA GLU A 19 -24.39 2.23 -17.93
C GLU A 19 -23.32 3.33 -17.89
N ARG A 20 -22.04 2.95 -17.89
CA ARG A 20 -20.86 3.83 -17.84
C ARG A 20 -20.66 4.51 -16.50
N ASP A 21 -21.05 3.87 -15.41
CA ASP A 21 -20.63 4.26 -14.06
C ASP A 21 -19.23 3.69 -13.77
N LEU A 22 -18.44 4.44 -13.00
CA LEU A 22 -17.04 4.12 -12.69
C LEU A 22 -16.87 3.96 -11.19
N TYR A 23 -16.42 2.79 -10.73
CA TYR A 23 -16.17 2.51 -9.32
C TYR A 23 -14.73 2.03 -9.15
N PHE A 24 -13.88 2.86 -8.55
CA PHE A 24 -12.46 2.56 -8.38
C PHE A 24 -11.98 2.89 -6.97
N ASN A 25 -11.07 2.06 -6.47
CA ASN A 25 -10.32 2.27 -5.24
C ASN A 25 -8.83 2.34 -5.54
N VAL A 26 -8.09 3.00 -4.65
CA VAL A 26 -6.63 2.97 -4.65
C VAL A 26 -6.18 1.74 -3.85
N PRO A 27 -5.41 0.80 -4.45
CA PRO A 27 -4.92 -0.40 -3.78
C PRO A 27 -3.75 -0.07 -2.84
N ILE A 28 -4.08 0.58 -1.74
CA ILE A 28 -3.26 0.66 -0.53
C ILE A 28 -3.71 -0.45 0.42
N ARG A 29 -2.80 -0.99 1.23
CA ARG A 29 -3.10 -2.17 2.08
C ARG A 29 -3.67 -3.35 1.28
N THR A 30 -3.13 -3.57 0.08
CA THR A 30 -3.54 -4.64 -0.83
C THR A 30 -2.34 -5.51 -1.13
N LEU A 31 -2.49 -6.84 -1.02
CA LEU A 31 -1.44 -7.83 -1.25
C LEU A 31 -1.54 -8.36 -2.69
N LEU A 32 -0.46 -8.25 -3.46
CA LEU A 32 -0.31 -8.93 -4.74
C LEU A 32 0.30 -10.31 -4.47
N LEU A 33 -0.39 -11.38 -4.88
CA LEU A 33 0.05 -12.76 -4.73
C LEU A 33 0.43 -13.33 -6.10
N GLU A 34 1.71 -13.62 -6.32
CA GLU A 34 2.25 -14.17 -7.57
C GLU A 34 3.34 -15.19 -7.25
N ASP A 35 3.34 -16.34 -7.94
CA ASP A 35 4.37 -17.38 -7.81
C ASP A 35 4.65 -17.85 -6.37
N GLY A 36 3.60 -17.92 -5.54
CA GLY A 36 3.70 -18.31 -4.13
C GLY A 36 4.32 -17.26 -3.21
N GLN A 37 4.55 -16.04 -3.71
CA GLN A 37 5.06 -14.89 -2.95
C GLN A 37 3.98 -13.80 -2.85
N GLY A 38 4.04 -13.04 -1.76
CA GLY A 38 3.15 -11.91 -1.52
C GLY A 38 3.93 -10.61 -1.38
N GLU A 39 3.52 -9.59 -2.11
CA GLU A 39 4.10 -8.24 -2.05
C GLU A 39 3.02 -7.20 -1.75
N MET A 40 3.33 -6.28 -0.84
CA MET A 40 2.46 -5.15 -0.51
C MET A 40 3.31 -3.89 -0.34
N GLY A 41 2.97 -2.85 -1.09
CA GLY A 41 3.57 -1.54 -0.92
C GLY A 41 3.09 -0.83 0.34
N VAL A 42 4.02 -0.11 0.98
CA VAL A 42 3.78 0.72 2.17
C VAL A 42 4.50 2.05 1.97
N GLY A 43 3.84 3.13 2.35
CA GLY A 43 4.38 4.47 2.16
C GLY A 43 3.61 5.50 2.95
N GLY A 44 4.18 6.71 3.03
CA GLY A 44 3.67 7.87 3.75
C GLY A 44 3.97 9.15 2.97
N GLY A 45 3.34 10.24 3.37
CA GLY A 45 3.57 11.56 2.79
C GLY A 45 4.60 12.30 3.61
N ILE A 46 5.77 12.57 3.05
CA ILE A 46 6.84 13.32 3.72
C ILE A 46 6.58 14.82 3.57
N ILE A 47 6.50 15.54 4.69
CA ILE A 47 6.38 16.99 4.76
C ILE A 47 7.57 17.60 5.52
N TRP A 48 7.60 18.93 5.64
CA TRP A 48 8.77 19.67 6.17
C TRP A 48 9.15 19.29 7.61
N ASP A 49 8.16 18.96 8.43
CA ASP A 49 8.29 18.57 9.84
C ASP A 49 8.31 17.05 10.05
N SER A 50 8.29 16.24 8.98
CA SER A 50 8.46 14.79 9.07
C SER A 50 9.84 14.42 9.63
N THR A 51 9.88 13.43 10.52
CA THR A 51 11.12 12.81 10.99
C THR A 51 11.30 11.42 10.37
N PRO A 52 12.54 11.00 10.06
CA PRO A 52 12.79 9.65 9.54
C PRO A 52 12.19 8.54 10.41
N GLU A 53 12.28 8.69 11.72
CA GLU A 53 11.76 7.72 12.70
C GLU A 53 10.23 7.65 12.67
N GLY A 54 9.56 8.81 12.62
CA GLY A 54 8.09 8.87 12.60
C GLY A 54 7.51 8.26 11.33
N GLU A 55 8.11 8.54 10.17
CA GLU A 55 7.68 7.97 8.88
C GLU A 55 7.90 6.46 8.84
N TRP A 56 8.98 5.96 9.44
CA TRP A 56 9.24 4.53 9.57
C TRP A 56 8.21 3.83 10.46
N GLU A 57 7.91 4.40 11.62
CA GLU A 57 6.88 3.89 12.53
C GLU A 57 5.49 3.89 11.87
N GLU A 58 5.14 4.94 11.13
CA GLU A 58 3.90 5.02 10.35
C GLU A 58 3.83 3.90 9.29
N GLY A 59 4.92 3.67 8.57
CA GLY A 59 5.03 2.58 7.60
C GLY A 59 4.78 1.22 8.26
N MET A 60 5.48 0.93 9.36
CA MET A 60 5.29 -0.31 10.12
C MET A 60 3.86 -0.46 10.64
N LEU A 61 3.24 0.63 11.11
CA LEU A 61 1.84 0.64 11.55
C LEU A 61 0.87 0.28 10.41
N LYS A 62 1.11 0.81 9.21
CA LYS A 62 0.31 0.47 8.00
C LYS A 62 0.50 -0.98 7.57
N ALA A 63 1.69 -1.55 7.77
CA ALA A 63 2.01 -2.94 7.43
C ALA A 63 1.47 -3.97 8.44
N LYS A 64 1.21 -3.55 9.68
CA LYS A 64 0.92 -4.42 10.84
C LYS A 64 -0.21 -5.44 10.62
N PHE A 65 -1.22 -5.11 9.81
CA PHE A 65 -2.33 -6.05 9.57
C PHE A 65 -1.90 -7.31 8.82
N LEU A 66 -0.83 -7.25 8.03
CA LEU A 66 -0.32 -8.37 7.24
C LEU A 66 0.56 -9.30 8.09
N SER A 67 1.29 -8.75 9.06
CA SER A 67 2.29 -9.51 9.82
C SER A 67 1.74 -10.23 11.05
N GLY A 68 0.52 -9.93 11.50
CA GLY A 68 -0.08 -10.55 12.70
C GLY A 68 0.70 -10.37 14.01
N LEU A 69 1.78 -9.58 14.02
CA LEU A 69 2.65 -9.41 15.19
C LEU A 69 2.08 -8.34 16.13
N SER A 70 1.49 -8.79 17.25
CA SER A 70 1.61 -8.03 18.49
C SER A 70 3.09 -7.90 18.81
N ASN A 71 3.54 -6.69 19.13
CA ASN A 71 4.93 -6.38 19.51
C ASN A 71 5.49 -7.49 20.42
N ALA A 72 6.41 -8.28 19.88
CA ALA A 72 7.31 -9.15 20.66
C ALA A 72 8.64 -8.43 20.78
#